data_AF-A0A368UA55-F1
#
_entry.id   AF-A0A368UA55-F1
#
_cell.length_a   1.000
_cell.length_b   1.000
_cell.length_c   1.000
_cell.angle_alpha   90.00
_cell.angle_beta   90.00
_cell.angle_gamma   90.00
#
_symmetry.space_group_name_H-M   'P 1'
#
loop_
_entity.id
_entity.type
_entity.pdbx_description
1 polymer ?
#
loop_
_entity_poly.entity_id
_entity_poly.type
_entity_poly.pdbx_seq_one_letter_code
_entity_poly.pdbx_strand_id
1 'polypeptide(L)'
;MDQRIPPALLSPAATADCPLHRAGLDFARAFLRGEIAPFAEPLEHSDSFSDALNSPEGNDLESCIMGLAHGDCHSLTAALADRLDVENVVMIRTAGGGAPVHSGLHHPERGLLLDANGVHRVEDACRFWSVIGGEPCKAVPTTTDGFCSNYDEEDADYALSHFAIIAAFVTPRLAKLTASERAAPPGRKAVSGPTLG
;
A
#
# COMPACT_ATOMS: atom_id res chain seq x y z
N MET A 1 -26.12 -7.91 -10.27
CA MET A 1 -24.94 -8.69 -10.71
C MET A 1 -24.21 -9.06 -9.45
N ASP A 2 -24.28 -10.33 -9.09
CA ASP A 2 -23.77 -10.91 -7.85
C ASP A 2 -22.27 -11.18 -8.07
N GLN A 3 -21.40 -10.24 -7.70
CA GLN A 3 -19.94 -10.41 -7.78
C GLN A 3 -19.42 -10.90 -6.44
N ARG A 4 -19.83 -12.11 -6.04
CA ARG A 4 -19.16 -12.80 -4.93
C ARG A 4 -17.74 -13.14 -5.38
N ILE A 5 -16.78 -12.87 -4.53
CA ILE A 5 -15.40 -13.37 -4.62
C ILE A 5 -15.50 -14.90 -4.74
N PRO A 6 -15.13 -15.53 -5.87
CA PRO A 6 -15.32 -16.97 -6.06
C PRO A 6 -14.62 -17.81 -4.96
N PRO A 7 -15.20 -18.93 -4.50
CA PRO A 7 -14.62 -19.78 -3.46
C PRO A 7 -13.20 -20.32 -3.76
N ALA A 8 -12.81 -20.32 -5.03
CA ALA A 8 -11.45 -20.63 -5.46
C ALA A 8 -10.40 -19.60 -4.98
N LEU A 9 -10.85 -18.45 -4.45
CA LEU A 9 -10.01 -17.38 -3.93
C LEU A 9 -9.60 -17.58 -2.46
N LEU A 10 -10.00 -18.70 -1.83
CA LEU A 10 -9.77 -19.00 -0.40
C LEU A 10 -8.85 -20.22 -0.16
N SER A 11 -8.12 -20.70 -1.17
CA SER A 11 -7.23 -21.87 -1.03
C SER A 11 -5.74 -21.49 -1.13
N PRO A 12 -4.90 -21.91 -0.16
CA PRO A 12 -3.52 -21.41 -0.02
C PRO A 12 -2.48 -22.09 -0.93
N ALA A 13 -2.89 -22.88 -1.92
CA ALA A 13 -1.94 -23.48 -2.88
C ALA A 13 -1.76 -22.58 -4.10
N ALA A 14 -0.96 -21.51 -3.97
CA ALA A 14 -0.80 -20.49 -5.00
C ALA A 14 0.66 -20.38 -5.47
N THR A 15 1.05 -21.18 -6.46
CA THR A 15 2.26 -20.94 -7.27
C THR A 15 2.21 -19.55 -7.92
N ALA A 16 3.34 -19.00 -8.38
CA ALA A 16 3.45 -17.70 -9.06
C ALA A 16 2.45 -17.44 -10.23
N ASP A 17 1.85 -18.48 -10.80
CA ASP A 17 0.79 -18.40 -11.81
C ASP A 17 -0.64 -18.34 -11.24
N CYS A 18 -0.80 -18.14 -9.93
CA CYS A 18 -2.11 -18.03 -9.31
C CYS A 18 -2.84 -16.77 -9.83
N PRO A 19 -4.04 -16.90 -10.42
CA PRO A 19 -4.81 -15.74 -10.89
C PRO A 19 -5.08 -14.70 -9.79
N LEU A 20 -5.04 -15.12 -8.51
CA LEU A 20 -5.10 -14.24 -7.34
C LEU A 20 -3.95 -13.24 -7.34
N HIS A 21 -2.70 -13.72 -7.35
CA HIS A 21 -1.51 -12.88 -7.25
C HIS A 21 -1.46 -11.82 -8.34
N ARG A 22 -2.00 -12.13 -9.52
CA ARG A 22 -1.99 -11.24 -10.67
C ARG A 22 -2.63 -9.88 -10.39
N ALA A 23 -3.75 -9.81 -9.68
CA ALA A 23 -4.39 -8.53 -9.39
C ALA A 23 -3.51 -7.63 -8.50
N GLY A 24 -2.92 -8.19 -7.45
CA GLY A 24 -1.99 -7.49 -6.56
C GLY A 24 -0.73 -7.03 -7.30
N LEU A 25 -0.10 -7.93 -8.06
CA LEU A 25 1.10 -7.61 -8.84
C LEU A 25 0.83 -6.58 -9.94
N ASP A 26 -0.30 -6.65 -10.64
CA ASP A 26 -0.65 -5.68 -11.68
C ASP A 26 -0.90 -4.29 -11.08
N PHE A 27 -1.54 -4.20 -9.91
CA PHE A 27 -1.69 -2.95 -9.16
C PHE A 27 -0.33 -2.38 -8.72
N ALA A 28 0.55 -3.21 -8.17
CA ALA A 28 1.89 -2.79 -7.78
C ALA A 28 2.75 -2.36 -8.98
N ARG A 29 2.64 -3.04 -10.14
CA ARG A 29 3.29 -2.61 -11.39
C ARG A 29 2.76 -1.27 -11.88
N ALA A 30 1.45 -1.05 -11.82
CA ALA A 30 0.86 0.25 -12.18
C ALA A 30 1.35 1.37 -11.25
N PHE A 31 1.50 1.07 -9.95
CA PHE A 31 2.17 1.98 -9.01
C PHE A 31 3.60 2.31 -9.46
N LEU A 32 4.44 1.31 -9.74
CA LEU A 32 5.84 1.49 -10.16
C LEU A 32 5.98 2.22 -11.50
N ARG A 33 5.01 2.10 -12.41
CA ARG A 33 4.96 2.88 -13.67
C ARG A 33 4.48 4.32 -13.48
N GLY A 34 4.10 4.69 -12.26
CA GLY A 34 3.61 6.03 -11.95
C GLY A 34 2.15 6.29 -12.35
N GLU A 35 1.37 5.24 -12.61
CA GLU A 35 -0.01 5.35 -13.13
C GLU A 35 -1.03 5.60 -12.01
N ILE A 36 -0.65 5.32 -10.76
CA ILE A 36 -1.52 5.47 -9.60
C ILE A 36 -1.23 6.79 -8.89
N ALA A 37 -2.28 7.56 -8.61
CA ALA A 37 -2.21 8.76 -7.77
C ALA A 37 -2.31 8.35 -6.29
N PRO A 38 -1.65 9.08 -5.38
CA PRO A 38 -1.79 8.80 -3.96
C PRO A 38 -3.23 9.03 -3.48
N PHE A 39 -3.63 8.24 -2.50
CA PHE A 39 -4.92 8.34 -1.86
C PHE A 39 -4.91 9.56 -0.93
N ALA A 40 -6.09 10.12 -0.67
CA ALA A 40 -6.23 11.26 0.24
C ALA A 40 -6.04 10.83 1.70
N GLU A 41 -6.43 9.60 2.02
CA GLU A 41 -6.32 8.98 3.34
C GLU A 41 -6.02 7.48 3.21
N PRO A 42 -5.51 6.84 4.29
CA PRO A 42 -5.37 5.39 4.37
C PRO A 42 -6.67 4.68 4.02
N LEU A 43 -6.58 3.55 3.32
CA LEU A 43 -7.76 2.80 2.88
C LEU A 43 -8.68 2.44 4.06
N GLU A 44 -8.09 2.01 5.18
CA GLU A 44 -8.81 1.68 6.42
C GLU A 44 -9.61 2.84 7.04
N HIS A 45 -9.31 4.08 6.66
CA HIS A 45 -10.02 5.28 7.12
C HIS A 45 -11.03 5.82 6.10
N SER A 46 -11.07 5.27 4.89
CA SER A 46 -11.92 5.79 3.82
C SER A 46 -13.40 5.41 3.98
N ASP A 47 -14.28 6.30 3.54
CA ASP A 47 -15.72 6.03 3.43
C ASP A 47 -15.99 4.80 2.55
N SER A 48 -15.24 4.67 1.44
CA SER A 48 -15.32 3.53 0.52
C SER A 48 -15.06 2.19 1.22
N PHE A 49 -14.12 2.15 2.17
CA PHE A 49 -13.84 0.97 2.98
C PHE A 49 -14.95 0.74 4.00
N SER A 50 -15.38 1.78 4.72
CA SER A 50 -16.49 1.71 5.68
C SER A 50 -17.79 1.17 5.05
N ASP A 51 -18.11 1.62 3.83
CA ASP A 51 -19.25 1.10 3.06
C ASP A 51 -19.07 -0.39 2.71
N ALA A 52 -17.85 -0.80 2.37
CA ALA A 52 -17.54 -2.19 2.04
C ALA A 52 -17.68 -3.12 3.24
N LEU A 53 -17.40 -2.64 4.47
CA LEU A 53 -17.61 -3.41 5.70
C LEU A 53 -19.07 -3.81 5.92
N ASN A 54 -20.02 -3.06 5.35
CA ASN A 54 -21.44 -3.40 5.40
C ASN A 54 -21.88 -4.42 4.34
N SER A 55 -20.95 -4.95 3.55
CA SER A 55 -21.19 -5.99 2.53
C SER A 55 -20.73 -7.38 3.00
N PRO A 56 -21.28 -8.48 2.45
CA PRO A 56 -20.83 -9.84 2.77
C PRO A 56 -19.33 -10.08 2.55
N GLU A 57 -18.72 -9.35 1.61
CA GLU A 57 -17.28 -9.41 1.28
C GLU A 57 -16.41 -8.54 2.21
N GLY A 58 -17.03 -7.75 3.12
CA GLY A 58 -16.35 -6.77 3.96
C GLY A 58 -15.38 -7.35 4.98
N ASN A 59 -15.74 -8.49 5.59
CA ASN A 59 -14.93 -9.11 6.65
C ASN A 59 -13.56 -9.60 6.14
N ASP A 60 -13.52 -10.17 4.93
CA ASP A 60 -12.27 -10.65 4.33
C ASP A 60 -11.36 -9.47 3.99
N LEU A 61 -11.94 -8.38 3.46
CA LEU A 61 -11.22 -7.15 3.15
C LEU A 61 -10.65 -6.49 4.40
N GLU A 62 -11.44 -6.39 5.48
CA GLU A 62 -11.00 -5.88 6.78
C GLU A 62 -9.83 -6.69 7.31
N SER A 63 -9.97 -8.02 7.33
CA SER A 63 -8.93 -8.93 7.82
C SER A 63 -7.64 -8.78 7.01
N CYS A 64 -7.74 -8.64 5.69
CA CYS A 64 -6.58 -8.43 4.81
C CYS A 64 -5.89 -7.10 5.10
N ILE A 65 -6.64 -5.99 5.19
CA ILE A 65 -6.06 -4.67 5.43
C ILE A 65 -5.45 -4.60 6.82
N MET A 66 -6.20 -5.01 7.85
CA MET A 66 -5.70 -4.98 9.23
C MET A 66 -4.47 -5.87 9.42
N GLY A 67 -4.47 -7.07 8.82
CA GLY A 67 -3.34 -7.99 8.86
C GLY A 67 -2.11 -7.41 8.14
N LEU A 68 -2.24 -7.02 6.88
CA LEU A 68 -1.11 -6.59 6.07
C LEU A 68 -0.66 -5.15 6.32
N ALA A 69 -1.50 -4.26 6.82
CA ALA A 69 -1.11 -2.87 7.07
C ALA A 69 -0.45 -2.68 8.45
N HIS A 70 -0.78 -3.51 9.44
CA HIS A 70 -0.30 -3.34 10.82
C HIS A 70 0.53 -4.52 11.36
N GLY A 71 0.30 -5.74 10.86
CA GLY A 71 1.01 -6.94 11.32
C GLY A 71 2.12 -7.37 10.36
N ASP A 72 1.75 -7.56 9.09
CA ASP A 72 2.57 -8.26 8.08
C ASP A 72 3.04 -7.34 6.94
N CYS A 73 3.10 -6.02 7.18
CA CYS A 73 3.48 -5.03 6.16
C CYS A 73 4.89 -5.26 5.59
N HIS A 74 5.76 -5.79 6.42
CA HIS A 74 7.11 -6.22 6.09
C HIS A 74 7.13 -7.41 5.13
N SER A 75 6.35 -8.45 5.43
CA SER A 75 6.19 -9.62 4.58
C SER A 75 5.61 -9.22 3.23
N LEU A 76 4.57 -8.38 3.22
CA LEU A 76 4.01 -7.85 1.97
C LEU A 76 5.05 -7.08 1.14
N THR A 77 5.82 -6.20 1.78
CA THR A 77 6.83 -5.40 1.08
C THR A 77 7.90 -6.28 0.45
N ALA A 78 8.40 -7.27 1.19
CA ALA A 78 9.36 -8.24 0.68
C ALA A 78 8.78 -9.06 -0.47
N ALA A 79 7.54 -9.55 -0.33
CA ALA A 79 6.85 -10.32 -1.36
C ALA A 79 6.73 -9.55 -2.68
N LEU A 80 6.28 -8.30 -2.59
CA LEU A 80 6.10 -7.46 -3.77
C LEU A 80 7.45 -7.10 -4.40
N ALA A 81 8.47 -6.82 -3.59
CA ALA A 81 9.80 -6.49 -4.08
C ALA A 81 10.45 -7.67 -4.83
N ASP A 82 10.41 -8.86 -4.24
CA ASP A 82 10.91 -10.10 -4.84
C ASP A 82 10.19 -10.45 -6.15
N ARG A 83 8.85 -10.54 -6.12
CA ARG A 83 8.06 -10.93 -7.31
C ARG A 83 8.06 -9.92 -8.45
N LEU A 84 8.45 -8.67 -8.18
CA LEU A 84 8.56 -7.61 -9.19
C LEU A 84 10.00 -7.33 -9.60
N ASP A 85 10.99 -8.00 -8.99
CA ASP A 85 12.42 -7.78 -9.20
C ASP A 85 12.80 -6.30 -9.00
N VAL A 86 12.39 -5.73 -7.86
CA VAL A 86 12.68 -4.34 -7.49
C VAL A 86 13.32 -4.23 -6.12
N GLU A 87 14.34 -3.40 -6.02
CA GLU A 87 15.06 -3.16 -4.76
C GLU A 87 14.60 -1.91 -4.02
N ASN A 88 13.78 -1.06 -4.65
CA ASN A 88 13.37 0.22 -4.08
C ASN A 88 12.26 0.01 -3.05
N VAL A 89 12.66 -0.20 -1.80
CA VAL A 89 11.73 -0.26 -0.65
C VAL A 89 12.03 0.86 0.32
N VAL A 90 11.06 1.17 1.17
CA VAL A 90 11.21 2.17 2.22
C VAL A 90 10.77 1.59 3.55
N MET A 91 11.59 1.81 4.57
CA MET A 91 11.24 1.55 5.95
C MET A 91 10.84 2.85 6.64
N ILE A 92 9.76 2.82 7.40
CA ILE A 92 9.42 3.90 8.31
C ILE A 92 9.90 3.49 9.69
N ARG A 93 10.74 4.33 10.28
CA ARG A 93 11.38 4.07 11.58
C ARG A 93 11.12 5.23 12.52
N THR A 94 10.98 4.93 13.80
CA THR A 94 10.92 5.96 14.81
C THR A 94 12.29 6.62 15.04
N ALA A 95 12.29 7.82 15.63
CA ALA A 95 13.50 8.58 15.93
C ALA A 95 14.44 7.82 16.88
N GLY A 96 13.89 6.99 17.77
CA GLY A 96 14.65 6.12 18.68
C GLY A 96 15.53 5.06 18.01
N GLY A 97 15.41 4.85 16.70
CA GLY A 97 16.28 3.91 15.95
C GLY A 97 15.94 2.44 16.17
N GLY A 98 14.74 2.14 16.68
CA GLY A 98 14.24 0.79 16.88
C GLY A 98 13.93 0.04 15.57
N ALA A 99 13.21 -1.07 15.72
CA ALA A 99 12.66 -1.81 14.59
C ALA A 99 11.81 -0.88 13.70
N PRO A 100 11.79 -1.09 12.37
CA PRO A 100 10.86 -0.36 11.52
C PRO A 100 9.42 -0.61 12.01
N VAL A 101 8.62 0.45 12.02
CA VAL A 101 7.19 0.39 12.38
C VAL A 101 6.32 0.10 11.17
N HIS A 102 6.85 0.34 9.96
CA HIS A 102 6.16 0.06 8.71
C HIS A 102 7.12 -0.06 7.54
N SER A 103 6.67 -0.66 6.44
CA SER A 103 7.39 -0.65 5.17
C SER A 103 6.45 -0.65 3.98
N GLY A 104 6.99 -0.29 2.82
CA GLY A 104 6.28 -0.38 1.54
C GLY A 104 7.22 -0.33 0.35
N LEU A 105 6.68 -0.63 -0.83
CA LEU A 105 7.39 -0.38 -2.09
C LEU A 105 7.54 1.12 -2.31
N HIS A 106 8.70 1.55 -2.78
CA HIS A 106 9.04 2.96 -2.93
C HIS A 106 9.12 3.37 -4.40
N HIS A 107 8.46 4.47 -4.74
CA HIS A 107 8.61 5.17 -6.02
C HIS A 107 9.43 6.45 -5.80
N PRO A 108 10.77 6.40 -5.89
CA PRO A 108 11.64 7.49 -5.45
C PRO A 108 11.42 8.80 -6.21
N GLU A 109 11.22 8.73 -7.53
CA GLU A 109 11.03 9.93 -8.37
C GLU A 109 9.78 10.74 -8.02
N ARG A 110 8.77 10.08 -7.43
CA ARG A 110 7.48 10.69 -7.07
C ARG A 110 7.30 10.87 -5.56
N GLY A 111 8.23 10.36 -4.75
CA GLY A 111 8.13 10.36 -3.29
C GLY A 111 6.91 9.60 -2.79
N LEU A 112 6.57 8.47 -3.43
CA LEU A 112 5.39 7.68 -3.08
C LEU A 112 5.76 6.32 -2.48
N LEU A 113 4.89 5.83 -1.61
CA LEU A 113 4.94 4.53 -0.95
C LEU A 113 3.69 3.73 -1.34
N LEU A 114 3.84 2.43 -1.59
CA LEU A 114 2.72 1.49 -1.72
C LEU A 114 2.76 0.47 -0.58
N ASP A 115 1.64 0.35 0.12
CA ASP A 115 1.38 -0.66 1.15
C ASP A 115 -0.08 -1.19 1.07
N ALA A 116 -0.50 -1.99 2.04
CA ALA A 116 -1.86 -2.52 2.14
C ALA A 116 -2.93 -1.43 2.37
N ASN A 117 -2.54 -0.26 2.89
CA ASN A 117 -3.41 0.91 3.05
C ASN A 117 -3.49 1.78 1.79
N GLY A 118 -2.78 1.40 0.71
CA GLY A 118 -2.85 2.05 -0.59
C GLY A 118 -1.56 2.77 -0.99
N VAL A 119 -1.70 3.75 -1.88
CA VAL A 119 -0.58 4.56 -2.36
C VAL A 119 -0.55 5.88 -1.61
N HIS A 120 0.56 6.20 -0.97
CA HIS A 120 0.71 7.38 -0.11
C HIS A 120 1.90 8.22 -0.53
N ARG A 121 1.90 9.51 -0.16
CA ARG A 121 3.16 10.25 -0.10
C ARG A 121 3.98 9.73 1.09
N VAL A 122 5.28 9.61 0.91
CA VAL A 122 6.19 9.14 1.96
C VAL A 122 6.09 10.01 3.21
N GLU A 123 5.94 11.33 3.06
CA GLU A 123 5.79 12.25 4.19
C GLU A 123 4.49 12.05 4.97
N ASP A 124 3.40 11.76 4.26
CA ASP A 124 2.09 11.53 4.88
C ASP A 124 2.09 10.20 5.64
N ALA A 125 2.72 9.15 5.07
CA ALA A 125 2.93 7.89 5.78
C ALA A 125 3.77 8.07 7.05
N CYS A 126 4.88 8.84 6.99
CA CYS A 126 5.66 9.14 8.19
C CYS A 126 4.83 9.89 9.24
N ARG A 127 4.00 10.85 8.84
CA ARG A 127 3.12 11.57 9.78
C ARG A 127 2.12 10.62 10.45
N PHE A 128 1.48 9.76 9.66
CA PHE A 128 0.53 8.76 10.15
C PHE A 128 1.14 7.86 11.22
N TRP A 129 2.27 7.22 10.91
CA TRP A 129 2.96 6.34 11.84
C TRP A 129 3.58 7.07 13.03
N SER A 130 3.92 8.36 12.88
CA SER A 130 4.35 9.17 14.03
C SER A 130 3.24 9.38 15.05
N VAL A 131 2.00 9.57 14.58
CA VAL A 131 0.83 9.73 15.43
C VAL A 131 0.53 8.43 16.18
N ILE A 132 0.56 7.30 15.48
CA ILE A 132 0.33 5.97 16.08
C ILE A 132 1.43 5.62 17.08
N GLY A 133 2.70 5.80 16.70
CA GLY A 133 3.86 5.47 17.54
C GLY A 133 4.12 6.45 18.68
N GLY A 134 3.49 7.63 18.67
CA GLY A 134 3.69 8.67 19.69
C GLY A 134 5.05 9.37 19.63
N GLU A 135 5.86 9.14 18.59
CA GLU A 135 7.15 9.78 18.39
C GLU A 135 7.43 10.05 16.89
N PRO A 136 8.30 11.02 16.55
CA PRO A 136 8.59 11.32 15.15
C PRO A 136 9.16 10.13 14.39
N CYS A 137 8.56 9.82 13.24
CA CYS A 137 9.03 8.81 12.31
C CYS A 137 9.74 9.44 11.10
N LYS A 138 10.66 8.68 10.51
CA LYS A 138 11.35 9.01 9.28
C LYS A 138 11.34 7.83 8.31
N ALA A 139 11.25 8.16 7.03
CA ALA A 139 11.44 7.21 5.95
C ALA A 139 12.93 7.00 5.69
N VAL A 140 13.33 5.74 5.55
CA VAL A 140 14.68 5.32 5.23
C VAL A 140 14.59 4.43 4.00
N PRO A 141 14.98 4.94 2.81
CA PRO A 141 15.14 4.11 1.62
C PRO A 141 16.15 3.00 1.89
N THR A 142 15.85 1.80 1.40
CA THR A 142 16.61 0.58 1.66
C THR A 142 16.35 -0.44 0.55
N THR A 143 17.04 -1.58 0.60
CA THR A 143 16.75 -2.78 -0.18
C THR A 143 16.08 -3.85 0.69
N THR A 144 15.56 -4.90 0.06
CA THR A 144 15.01 -6.10 0.72
C THR A 144 16.04 -6.77 1.63
N ASP A 145 17.29 -6.91 1.17
CA ASP A 145 18.42 -7.45 1.96
C ASP A 145 18.70 -6.65 3.24
N GLY A 146 18.38 -5.35 3.22
CA GLY A 146 18.61 -4.44 4.34
C GLY A 146 17.62 -4.58 5.51
N PHE A 147 16.55 -5.38 5.37
CA PHE A 147 15.54 -5.48 6.42
C PHE A 147 14.87 -6.86 6.62
N CYS A 148 14.92 -7.78 5.65
CA CYS A 148 14.27 -9.09 5.75
C CYS A 148 15.28 -10.24 5.83
N SER A 149 15.56 -10.74 7.04
CA SER A 149 16.44 -11.92 7.20
C SER A 149 15.71 -13.25 7.34
N ASN A 150 14.38 -13.26 7.56
CA ASN A 150 13.65 -14.47 8.00
C ASN A 150 12.31 -14.72 7.28
N TYR A 151 12.13 -14.18 6.07
CA TYR A 151 10.88 -14.38 5.32
C TYR A 151 10.99 -15.63 4.43
N ASP A 152 9.97 -16.48 4.45
CA ASP A 152 9.90 -17.69 3.64
C ASP A 152 8.83 -17.60 2.52
N GLU A 153 8.76 -18.64 1.69
CA GLU A 153 7.84 -18.69 0.54
C GLU A 153 6.37 -18.82 0.95
N GLU A 154 6.07 -19.38 2.13
CA GLU A 154 4.68 -19.52 2.62
C GLU A 154 4.12 -18.16 3.06
N ASP A 155 4.93 -17.39 3.80
CA ASP A 155 4.61 -16.01 4.16
C ASP A 155 4.41 -15.13 2.92
N ALA A 156 5.16 -15.43 1.84
CA ALA A 156 5.03 -14.76 0.56
C ALA A 156 3.69 -14.93 -0.10
N ASP A 157 3.32 -16.19 -0.29
CA ASP A 157 2.11 -16.53 -0.99
C ASP A 157 0.88 -16.10 -0.19
N TYR A 158 0.96 -16.14 1.15
CA TYR A 158 -0.05 -15.57 2.03
C TYR A 158 -0.22 -14.06 1.81
N ALA A 159 0.86 -13.29 1.91
CA ALA A 159 0.82 -11.83 1.78
C ALA A 159 0.31 -11.39 0.41
N LEU A 160 0.76 -12.04 -0.67
CA LEU A 160 0.33 -11.73 -2.04
C LEU A 160 -1.14 -12.07 -2.28
N SER A 161 -1.63 -13.16 -1.70
CA SER A 161 -3.03 -13.56 -1.83
C SER A 161 -3.97 -12.57 -1.12
N HIS A 162 -3.60 -12.11 0.07
CA HIS A 162 -4.37 -11.12 0.82
C HIS A 162 -4.30 -9.75 0.14
N PHE A 163 -3.13 -9.37 -0.37
CA PHE A 163 -2.98 -8.12 -1.11
C PHE A 163 -3.77 -8.12 -2.43
N ALA A 164 -3.94 -9.28 -3.07
CA ALA A 164 -4.79 -9.40 -4.25
C ALA A 164 -6.26 -9.06 -3.98
N ILE A 165 -6.78 -9.39 -2.79
CA ILE A 165 -8.14 -9.03 -2.36
C ILE A 165 -8.25 -7.50 -2.27
N ILE A 166 -7.26 -6.86 -1.64
CA ILE A 166 -7.17 -5.40 -1.53
C ILE A 166 -7.09 -4.75 -2.92
N ALA A 167 -6.21 -5.25 -3.79
CA ALA A 167 -6.05 -4.74 -5.15
C ALA A 167 -7.32 -4.91 -6.00
N ALA A 168 -8.02 -6.04 -5.88
CA ALA A 168 -9.29 -6.28 -6.56
C ALA A 168 -10.40 -5.34 -6.06
N PHE A 169 -10.38 -4.98 -4.78
CA PHE A 169 -11.28 -3.98 -4.22
C PHE A 169 -10.98 -2.57 -4.75
N VAL A 170 -9.71 -2.17 -4.72
CA VAL A 170 -9.27 -0.81 -5.03
C VAL A 170 -9.28 -0.52 -6.53
N THR A 171 -8.82 -1.45 -7.38
CA THR A 171 -8.56 -1.19 -8.82
C THR A 171 -9.78 -0.69 -9.59
N PRO A 172 -10.99 -1.29 -9.48
CA PRO A 172 -12.18 -0.77 -10.15
C PRO A 172 -12.64 0.58 -9.59
N ARG A 173 -12.31 0.84 -8.33
CA ARG A 173 -12.62 2.09 -7.63
C ARG A 173 -11.62 3.17 -7.96
N LEU A 174 -10.39 2.87 -8.39
CA LEU A 174 -9.42 3.89 -8.82
C LEU A 174 -9.94 4.81 -9.93
N ALA A 175 -10.91 4.39 -10.76
CA ALA A 175 -11.54 5.27 -11.75
C ALA A 175 -12.64 6.16 -11.13
N LYS A 176 -13.23 5.72 -10.01
CA LYS A 176 -14.36 6.33 -9.31
C LYS A 176 -13.98 7.08 -8.03
N LEU A 177 -12.79 6.83 -7.47
CA LEU A 177 -12.24 7.55 -6.33
C LEU A 177 -12.33 9.02 -6.70
N THR A 178 -13.12 9.72 -5.92
CA THR A 178 -13.49 11.10 -6.15
C THR A 178 -12.25 12.00 -6.07
N ALA A 179 -12.35 13.25 -6.54
CA ALA A 179 -11.27 14.21 -6.33
C ALA A 179 -10.99 14.47 -4.83
N SER A 180 -11.93 14.13 -3.92
CA SER A 180 -11.72 14.14 -2.47
C SER A 180 -10.88 12.97 -1.95
N GLU A 181 -10.85 11.84 -2.65
CA GLU A 181 -10.10 10.63 -2.25
C GLU A 181 -8.79 10.44 -3.02
N ARG A 182 -8.55 11.22 -4.09
CA ARG A 182 -7.25 11.28 -4.77
C ARG A 182 -6.56 12.57 -4.41
N ALA A 183 -5.33 12.51 -3.91
CA ALA A 183 -4.62 13.74 -3.62
C ALA A 183 -4.42 14.54 -4.91
N ALA A 184 -4.80 15.83 -4.89
CA ALA A 184 -4.57 16.74 -6.00
C ALA A 184 -3.07 16.76 -6.38
N PRO A 185 -2.73 16.92 -7.68
CA PRO A 185 -1.35 17.13 -8.08
C PRO A 185 -0.82 18.38 -7.36
N PRO A 186 0.50 18.46 -7.06
CA PRO A 186 1.05 19.65 -6.43
C PRO A 186 0.75 20.84 -7.33
N GLY A 187 -0.18 21.69 -6.88
CA GLY A 187 -0.45 22.96 -7.51
C GLY A 187 0.86 23.70 -7.60
N ARG A 188 1.32 23.98 -8.82
CA ARG A 188 2.33 25.01 -9.06
C ARG A 188 1.84 26.24 -8.31
N LYS A 189 2.52 26.62 -7.23
CA LYS A 189 2.36 27.96 -6.67
C LYS A 189 2.69 28.91 -7.82
N ALA A 190 1.68 29.61 -8.32
CA ALA A 190 1.91 30.82 -9.07
C ALA A 190 2.61 31.77 -8.09
N VAL A 191 3.92 31.92 -8.27
CA VAL A 191 4.68 32.97 -7.61
C VAL A 191 4.26 34.28 -8.28
N SER A 192 3.18 34.88 -7.78
CA SER A 192 2.95 36.31 -7.99
C SER A 192 3.90 37.03 -7.04
N GLY A 193 5.08 37.39 -7.56
CA GLY A 193 5.99 38.30 -6.90
C GLY A 193 5.36 39.68 -6.68
N PRO A 194 5.92 40.51 -5.79
CA PRO A 194 5.38 41.83 -5.50
C PRO A 194 5.65 42.76 -6.68
N THR A 195 4.60 43.29 -7.29
CA THR A 195 4.72 44.48 -8.15
C THR A 195 4.92 45.69 -7.23
N LEU A 196 6.16 46.11 -7.08
CA LEU A 196 6.48 47.45 -6.59
C LEU A 196 6.14 48.45 -7.70
N GLY A 197 5.24 49.37 -7.38
CA GLY A 197 4.92 50.58 -8.13
C GLY A 197 4.41 51.63 -7.15
#